data_AF-A0A3M2DGK4-F1
#
_entry.id   AF-A0A3M2DGK4-F1
#
_cell.length_a   1.000
_cell.length_b   1.000
_cell.length_c   1.000
_cell.angle_alpha   90.00
_cell.angle_beta   90.00
_cell.angle_gamma   90.00
#
_symmetry.space_group_name_H-M   'P 1'
#
loop_
_entity.id
_entity.type
_entity.pdbx_description
1 polymer ?
#
loop_
_entity_poly.entity_id
_entity_poly.type
_entity_poly.pdbx_seq_one_letter_code
_entity_poly.pdbx_strand_id
1 'polypeptide(L)'
;MKVVLISGRSGSGKSVALKSAEDLGYYCVDNLPVDLLEVLLAKLEQQHPMIAIGIDVRSGFSSLDEIVALRESLQAKGWQVQLIYLDADNATLLKRFSETRRRHPLTHSGISLNEAIDKERVLLEPLALAADLVIDTSRLSSKDLRRRIHDRLANSAESGLDLLFESFGFKNGIPADANYVFDARCLPNPYWVESLRDLTGLDAPVQQFFAQEPSVAEFIWQVKIFLHTWLPRF
;
A
#
# COMPACT_ATOMS: atom_id res chain seq x y z
N MET A 1 -12.96 -11.19 -14.53
CA MET A 1 -12.64 -9.74 -14.44
C MET A 1 -11.80 -9.48 -13.20
N LYS A 2 -10.91 -8.49 -13.25
CA LYS A 2 -10.19 -7.94 -12.09
C LYS A 2 -10.80 -6.62 -11.64
N VAL A 3 -11.14 -6.53 -10.36
CA VAL A 3 -11.70 -5.33 -9.72
C VAL A 3 -10.79 -4.93 -8.56
N VAL A 4 -10.29 -3.71 -8.61
CA VAL A 4 -9.45 -3.13 -7.55
C VAL A 4 -10.23 -2.02 -6.89
N LEU A 5 -10.56 -2.19 -5.62
CA LEU A 5 -11.15 -1.16 -4.79
C LEU A 5 -10.00 -0.41 -4.10
N ILE A 6 -9.93 0.90 -4.29
CA ILE A 6 -8.91 1.75 -3.69
C ILE A 6 -9.59 2.69 -2.70
N SER A 7 -9.31 2.49 -1.42
CA SER A 7 -9.78 3.33 -0.33
C SER A 7 -8.62 3.96 0.43
N GLY A 8 -8.93 4.85 1.34
CA GLY A 8 -7.94 5.53 2.18
C GLY A 8 -8.41 6.90 2.62
N ARG A 9 -7.81 7.38 3.71
CA ARG A 9 -8.08 8.71 4.25
C ARG A 9 -7.72 9.80 3.24
N SER A 10 -8.35 10.95 3.36
CA SER A 10 -8.07 12.06 2.47
C SER A 10 -6.61 12.51 2.64
N GLY A 11 -5.88 12.70 1.53
CA GLY A 11 -4.44 13.02 1.55
C GLY A 11 -3.50 11.81 1.61
N SER A 12 -4.01 10.59 1.73
CA SER A 12 -3.23 9.34 1.69
C SER A 12 -2.64 8.99 0.32
N GLY A 13 -3.15 9.58 -0.77
CA GLY A 13 -2.66 9.34 -2.13
C GLY A 13 -3.56 8.48 -3.02
N LYS A 14 -4.84 8.28 -2.69
CA LYS A 14 -5.83 7.62 -3.59
C LYS A 14 -5.76 8.08 -5.05
N SER A 15 -5.71 9.39 -5.29
CA SER A 15 -5.64 9.92 -6.66
C SER A 15 -4.36 9.50 -7.39
N VAL A 16 -3.24 9.35 -6.68
CA VAL A 16 -1.99 8.84 -7.25
C VAL A 16 -2.14 7.35 -7.58
N ALA A 17 -2.76 6.57 -6.71
CA ALA A 17 -3.00 5.15 -6.93
C ALA A 17 -3.96 4.90 -8.10
N LEU A 18 -5.09 5.61 -8.18
CA LEU A 18 -6.02 5.52 -9.32
C LEU A 18 -5.35 5.90 -10.64
N LYS A 19 -4.53 6.96 -10.66
CA LYS A 19 -3.78 7.33 -11.86
C LYS A 19 -2.79 6.25 -12.27
N SER A 20 -2.12 5.62 -11.29
CA SER A 20 -1.20 4.50 -11.55
C SER A 20 -1.93 3.28 -12.12
N ALA A 21 -3.13 2.99 -11.63
CA ALA A 21 -3.97 1.93 -12.17
C ALA A 21 -4.42 2.25 -13.61
N GLU A 22 -4.76 3.51 -13.90
CA GLU A 22 -5.11 3.96 -15.25
C GLU A 22 -3.92 3.79 -16.22
N ASP A 23 -2.71 4.13 -15.78
CA ASP A 23 -1.48 3.94 -16.56
C ASP A 23 -1.19 2.44 -16.86
N LEU A 24 -1.72 1.54 -16.03
CA LEU A 24 -1.69 0.08 -16.21
C LEU A 24 -2.86 -0.48 -17.05
N GLY A 25 -3.74 0.39 -17.55
CA GLY A 25 -4.86 0.02 -18.40
C GLY A 25 -6.15 -0.37 -17.66
N TYR A 26 -6.25 -0.07 -16.36
CA TYR A 26 -7.52 -0.21 -15.64
C TYR A 26 -8.52 0.88 -16.07
N TYR A 27 -9.79 0.51 -16.17
CA TYR A 27 -10.87 1.48 -16.24
C TYR A 27 -11.12 2.07 -14.84
N CYS A 28 -10.74 3.33 -14.65
CA CYS A 28 -10.79 3.98 -13.34
C CYS A 28 -12.07 4.81 -13.14
N VAL A 29 -12.76 4.61 -12.01
CA VAL A 29 -13.88 5.45 -11.57
C VAL A 29 -13.59 5.96 -10.17
N ASP A 30 -13.73 7.27 -9.95
CA ASP A 30 -13.51 7.88 -8.63
C ASP A 30 -14.85 8.29 -8.00
N ASN A 31 -14.94 8.20 -6.67
CA ASN A 31 -16.08 8.64 -5.87
C ASN A 31 -17.43 8.01 -6.32
N LEU A 32 -17.43 6.69 -6.54
CA LEU A 32 -18.64 5.94 -6.87
C LEU A 32 -19.43 5.61 -5.60
N PRO A 33 -20.75 5.88 -5.56
CA PRO A 33 -21.65 5.34 -4.53
C PRO A 33 -21.67 3.81 -4.55
N VAL A 34 -21.67 3.19 -3.36
CA VAL A 34 -21.57 1.72 -3.22
C VAL A 34 -22.75 0.98 -3.84
N ASP A 35 -23.94 1.56 -3.71
CA ASP A 35 -25.19 1.04 -4.28
C ASP A 35 -25.17 0.94 -5.81
N LEU A 36 -24.34 1.75 -6.48
CA LEU A 36 -24.16 1.73 -7.94
C LEU A 36 -23.01 0.83 -8.40
N LEU A 37 -22.20 0.31 -7.48
CA LEU A 37 -20.99 -0.44 -7.80
C LEU A 37 -21.29 -1.72 -8.59
N GLU A 38 -22.25 -2.53 -8.11
CA GLU A 38 -22.61 -3.77 -8.81
C GLU A 38 -23.19 -3.51 -10.20
N VAL A 39 -24.03 -2.47 -10.35
CA VAL A 39 -24.66 -2.09 -11.62
C VAL A 39 -23.61 -1.65 -12.63
N LEU A 40 -22.62 -0.87 -12.18
CA LEU A 40 -21.52 -0.43 -13.03
C LEU A 40 -20.68 -1.63 -13.48
N LEU A 41 -20.26 -2.48 -12.54
CA LEU A 41 -19.41 -3.63 -12.85
C LEU A 41 -20.09 -4.59 -13.83
N ALA A 42 -21.39 -4.88 -13.65
CA ALA A 42 -22.15 -5.72 -14.56
C ALA A 42 -22.21 -5.16 -15.99
N LYS A 43 -22.28 -3.83 -16.15
CA LYS A 43 -22.25 -3.19 -17.48
C LYS A 43 -20.87 -3.23 -18.12
N LEU A 44 -19.82 -3.06 -17.31
CA LEU A 44 -18.45 -2.99 -17.80
C LEU A 44 -17.82 -4.38 -18.02
N GLU A 45 -18.43 -5.45 -17.52
CA GLU A 45 -17.92 -6.82 -17.62
C GLU A 45 -17.56 -7.29 -19.01
N GLN A 46 -18.33 -6.91 -20.01
CA GLN A 46 -18.06 -7.32 -21.39
C GLN A 46 -17.02 -6.46 -22.10
N GLN A 47 -16.72 -5.26 -21.58
CA GLN A 47 -15.89 -4.26 -22.26
C GLN A 47 -14.54 -4.03 -21.59
N HIS A 48 -14.46 -4.20 -20.27
CA HIS A 48 -13.28 -3.89 -19.47
C HIS A 48 -12.91 -5.07 -18.56
N PRO A 49 -11.81 -5.78 -18.85
CA PRO A 49 -11.37 -6.90 -18.02
C PRO A 49 -10.75 -6.46 -16.69
N MET A 50 -10.34 -5.19 -16.58
CA MET A 50 -9.66 -4.60 -15.42
C MET A 50 -10.30 -3.26 -15.05
N ILE A 51 -10.80 -3.15 -13.81
CA ILE A 51 -11.52 -1.98 -13.32
C ILE A 51 -10.94 -1.56 -11.96
N ALA A 52 -10.71 -0.27 -11.76
CA ALA A 52 -10.28 0.29 -10.49
C ALA A 52 -11.30 1.32 -10.00
N ILE A 53 -11.75 1.21 -8.74
CA ILE A 53 -12.80 2.05 -8.18
C ILE A 53 -12.27 2.75 -6.92
N GLY A 54 -12.31 4.07 -6.92
CA GLY A 54 -12.04 4.92 -5.77
C GLY A 54 -13.23 4.96 -4.83
N ILE A 55 -13.03 4.51 -3.60
CA ILE A 55 -14.01 4.54 -2.52
C ILE A 55 -13.51 5.52 -1.46
N ASP A 56 -14.40 6.37 -0.97
CA ASP A 56 -14.09 7.30 0.12
C ASP A 56 -15.22 7.35 1.16
N VAL A 57 -15.07 8.20 2.17
CA VAL A 57 -16.06 8.41 3.23
C VAL A 57 -17.44 8.86 2.73
N ARG A 58 -17.55 9.33 1.48
CA ARG A 58 -18.80 9.76 0.85
C ARG A 58 -19.50 8.62 0.10
N SER A 59 -18.81 7.51 -0.13
CA SER A 59 -19.37 6.38 -0.89
C SER A 59 -20.49 5.64 -0.15
N GLY A 60 -20.61 5.80 1.18
CA GLY A 60 -21.76 5.32 1.95
C GLY A 60 -21.60 3.97 2.64
N PHE A 61 -20.39 3.39 2.72
CA PHE A 61 -20.15 2.22 3.57
C PHE A 61 -20.32 2.60 5.04
N SER A 62 -21.24 1.93 5.74
CA SER A 62 -21.49 2.14 7.17
C SER A 62 -20.92 1.03 8.06
N SER A 63 -20.53 -0.12 7.50
CA SER A 63 -20.08 -1.27 8.29
C SER A 63 -19.07 -2.17 7.57
N LEU A 64 -18.33 -2.96 8.35
CA LEU A 64 -17.43 -4.01 7.85
C LEU A 64 -18.21 -5.09 7.09
N ASP A 65 -19.37 -5.47 7.63
CA ASP A 65 -20.23 -6.52 7.08
C ASP A 65 -20.72 -6.19 5.68
N GLU A 66 -21.04 -4.92 5.39
CA GLU A 66 -21.39 -4.47 4.02
C GLU A 66 -20.25 -4.67 3.02
N ILE A 67 -19.02 -4.40 3.43
CA ILE A 67 -17.83 -4.53 2.57
C ILE A 67 -17.53 -6.01 2.30
N VAL A 68 -17.62 -6.83 3.35
CA VAL A 68 -17.45 -8.28 3.25
C VAL A 68 -18.52 -8.88 2.35
N ALA A 69 -19.80 -8.55 2.58
CA ALA A 69 -20.92 -9.05 1.79
C ALA A 69 -20.81 -8.62 0.32
N LEU A 70 -20.40 -7.38 0.05
CA LEU A 70 -20.14 -6.92 -1.31
C LEU A 70 -18.99 -7.73 -1.94
N ARG A 71 -17.88 -7.92 -1.23
CA ARG A 71 -16.76 -8.69 -1.75
C ARG A 71 -17.17 -10.13 -2.08
N GLU A 72 -17.93 -10.78 -1.20
CA GLU A 72 -18.47 -12.12 -1.41
C GLU A 72 -19.43 -12.17 -2.61
N SER A 73 -20.32 -11.18 -2.77
CA SER A 73 -21.26 -11.11 -3.90
C SER A 73 -20.54 -11.00 -5.24
N LEU A 74 -19.45 -10.22 -5.28
CA LEU A 74 -18.62 -10.03 -6.46
C LEU A 74 -17.76 -11.27 -6.76
N GLN A 75 -17.19 -11.89 -5.73
CA GLN A 75 -16.41 -13.13 -5.88
C GLN A 75 -17.27 -14.31 -6.32
N ALA A 76 -18.53 -14.40 -5.87
CA ALA A 76 -19.49 -15.41 -6.32
C ALA A 76 -19.78 -15.33 -7.84
N LYS A 77 -19.59 -14.16 -8.47
CA LYS A 77 -19.67 -13.96 -9.92
C LYS A 77 -18.38 -14.37 -10.66
N GLY A 78 -17.37 -14.86 -9.95
CA GLY A 78 -16.06 -15.24 -10.50
C GLY A 78 -15.12 -14.06 -10.72
N TRP A 79 -15.38 -12.91 -10.09
CA TRP A 79 -14.52 -11.73 -10.19
C TRP A 79 -13.40 -11.77 -9.16
N GLN A 80 -12.20 -11.39 -9.59
CA GLN A 80 -11.06 -11.21 -8.69
C GLN A 80 -11.15 -9.81 -8.08
N VAL A 81 -11.54 -9.73 -6.82
CA VAL A 81 -11.71 -8.47 -6.08
C VAL A 81 -10.58 -8.30 -5.09
N GLN A 82 -9.92 -7.14 -5.16
CA GLN A 82 -8.86 -6.75 -4.23
C GLN A 82 -9.16 -5.36 -3.65
N LEU A 83 -9.03 -5.21 -2.33
CA LEU A 83 -9.16 -3.95 -1.62
C LEU A 83 -7.78 -3.45 -1.16
N ILE A 84 -7.38 -2.28 -1.67
CA ILE A 84 -6.17 -1.57 -1.28
C ILE A 84 -6.58 -0.37 -0.43
N TYR A 85 -6.02 -0.26 0.77
CA TYR A 85 -6.23 0.84 1.69
C TYR A 85 -4.95 1.66 1.85
N LEU A 86 -5.04 2.97 1.63
CA LEU A 86 -3.93 3.90 1.76
C LEU A 86 -4.10 4.75 3.02
N ASP A 87 -3.07 4.84 3.85
CA ASP A 87 -3.08 5.70 5.03
C ASP A 87 -1.79 6.52 5.17
N ALA A 88 -1.80 7.49 6.06
CA ALA A 88 -0.63 8.21 6.54
C ALA A 88 -0.89 8.72 7.96
N ASP A 89 0.17 9.02 8.70
CA ASP A 89 0.06 9.65 10.01
C ASP A 89 -0.64 11.02 9.91
N ASN A 90 -1.30 11.42 11.01
CA ASN A 90 -2.10 12.64 11.04
C ASN A 90 -1.27 13.88 10.69
N ALA A 91 -0.02 13.95 11.15
CA ALA A 91 0.85 15.10 10.90
C ALA A 91 1.16 15.26 9.40
N THR A 92 1.40 14.15 8.72
CA THR A 92 1.66 14.09 7.28
C THR A 92 0.40 14.42 6.49
N LEU A 93 -0.75 13.89 6.87
CA LEU A 93 -2.03 14.22 6.21
C LEU A 93 -2.37 15.70 6.35
N LEU A 94 -2.21 16.28 7.56
CA LEU A 94 -2.39 17.71 7.81
C LEU A 94 -1.47 18.56 6.94
N LYS A 95 -0.18 18.20 6.87
CA LYS A 95 0.80 18.90 6.04
C LYS A 95 0.42 18.84 4.56
N ARG A 96 0.13 17.66 4.01
CA ARG A 96 -0.30 17.49 2.62
C ARG A 96 -1.56 18.30 2.31
N PHE A 97 -2.53 18.30 3.21
CA PHE A 97 -3.72 19.11 3.04
C PHE A 97 -3.42 20.60 3.01
N SER A 98 -2.53 21.09 3.88
CA SER A 98 -2.12 22.49 3.89
C SER A 98 -1.38 22.92 2.62
N GLU A 99 -0.68 21.98 1.98
CA GLU A 99 0.01 22.19 0.70
C GLU A 99 -0.96 22.17 -0.50
N THR A 100 -2.13 21.55 -0.33
CA THR A 100 -3.19 21.57 -1.35
C THR A 100 -4.20 22.68 -1.11
N ARG A 101 -4.72 23.28 -2.18
CA ARG A 101 -5.85 24.25 -2.07
C ARG A 101 -7.22 23.57 -1.88
N ARG A 102 -7.26 22.25 -1.70
CA ARG A 102 -8.52 21.49 -1.62
C ARG A 102 -9.04 21.51 -0.18
N ARG A 103 -10.33 21.84 -0.02
CA ARG A 103 -11.01 21.71 1.27
C ARG A 103 -11.29 20.23 1.56
N HIS A 104 -11.20 19.87 2.83
CA HIS A 104 -11.48 18.51 3.29
C HIS A 104 -12.99 18.25 3.28
N PRO A 105 -13.50 17.12 2.76
CA PRO A 105 -14.93 16.85 2.61
C PRO A 105 -15.77 17.05 3.88
N LEU A 106 -15.24 16.62 5.03
CA LEU A 106 -15.92 16.75 6.34
C LEU A 106 -15.79 18.12 7.02
N THR A 107 -15.00 19.06 6.49
CA THR A 107 -14.86 20.41 7.10
C THR A 107 -16.05 21.32 6.84
N HIS A 108 -16.97 20.95 5.93
CA HIS A 108 -18.22 21.67 5.70
C HIS A 108 -19.15 21.69 6.92
N SER A 109 -18.95 20.76 7.86
CA SER A 109 -19.76 20.61 9.07
C SER A 109 -19.31 21.51 10.24
N GLY A 110 -18.39 22.46 10.01
CA GLY A 110 -17.87 23.38 11.05
C GLY A 110 -16.78 22.79 11.95
N ILE A 111 -16.23 21.65 11.56
CA ILE A 111 -15.23 20.88 12.33
C ILE A 111 -13.81 21.26 11.86
N SER A 112 -12.84 21.27 12.78
CA SER A 112 -11.44 21.55 12.42
C SER A 112 -10.85 20.47 11.51
N LEU A 113 -9.81 20.80 10.74
CA LEU A 113 -9.16 19.83 9.85
C LEU A 113 -8.62 18.60 10.61
N ASN A 114 -8.08 18.82 11.82
CA ASN A 114 -7.57 17.74 12.65
C ASN A 114 -8.69 16.78 13.08
N GLU A 115 -9.79 17.32 13.61
CA GLU A 115 -10.95 16.53 13.98
C GLU A 115 -11.60 15.83 12.77
N ALA A 116 -11.58 16.46 11.59
CA ALA A 116 -12.07 15.84 10.36
C ALA A 116 -11.24 14.61 9.97
N ILE A 117 -9.91 14.72 10.07
CA ILE A 117 -8.94 13.65 9.80
C ILE A 117 -9.09 12.49 10.80
N ASP A 118 -9.39 12.79 12.07
CA ASP A 118 -9.67 11.78 13.10
C ASP A 118 -11.01 11.09 12.88
N LYS A 119 -12.05 11.85 12.50
CA LYS A 119 -13.36 11.28 12.16
C LYS A 119 -13.28 10.37 10.93
N GLU A 120 -12.53 10.74 9.89
CA GLU A 120 -12.32 9.86 8.74
C GLU A 120 -11.69 8.53 9.15
N ARG A 121 -10.75 8.53 10.09
CA ARG A 121 -10.12 7.30 10.57
C ARG A 121 -11.15 6.33 11.13
N VAL A 122 -12.08 6.82 11.94
CA VAL A 122 -13.15 5.99 12.52
C VAL A 122 -14.12 5.51 11.43
N LEU A 123 -14.50 6.37 10.50
CA LEU A 123 -15.44 6.02 9.43
C LEU A 123 -14.86 5.00 8.44
N LEU A 124 -13.55 5.05 8.18
CA LEU A 124 -12.86 4.18 7.23
C LEU A 124 -12.20 2.95 7.89
N GLU A 125 -12.24 2.84 9.21
CA GLU A 125 -11.71 1.69 9.95
C GLU A 125 -12.23 0.35 9.41
N PRO A 126 -13.53 0.20 9.07
CA PRO A 126 -14.00 -1.05 8.45
C PRO A 126 -13.30 -1.38 7.12
N LEU A 127 -13.04 -0.37 6.28
CA LEU A 127 -12.33 -0.57 5.01
C LEU A 127 -10.86 -0.93 5.26
N ALA A 128 -10.23 -0.34 6.27
CA ALA A 128 -8.86 -0.67 6.65
C ALA A 128 -8.74 -2.12 7.16
N LEU A 129 -9.68 -2.56 7.99
CA LEU A 129 -9.71 -3.93 8.54
C LEU A 129 -10.00 -5.00 7.48
N ALA A 130 -10.84 -4.68 6.50
CA ALA A 130 -11.18 -5.59 5.40
C ALA A 130 -10.17 -5.57 4.23
N ALA A 131 -9.15 -4.70 4.28
CA ALA A 131 -8.22 -4.51 3.18
C ALA A 131 -7.27 -5.71 3.00
N ASP A 132 -7.05 -6.08 1.74
CA ASP A 132 -6.04 -7.08 1.38
C ASP A 132 -4.62 -6.51 1.48
N LEU A 133 -4.50 -5.18 1.37
CA LEU A 133 -3.24 -4.46 1.50
C LEU A 133 -3.48 -3.09 2.12
N VAL A 134 -2.79 -2.82 3.21
CA VAL A 134 -2.68 -1.49 3.82
C VAL A 134 -1.31 -0.92 3.49
N ILE A 135 -1.25 0.27 2.88
CA ILE A 135 0.01 0.94 2.56
C ILE A 135 0.12 2.21 3.40
N ASP A 136 1.14 2.26 4.25
CA ASP A 136 1.54 3.50 4.91
C ASP A 136 2.30 4.40 3.93
N THR A 137 1.70 5.54 3.62
CA THR A 137 2.25 6.53 2.70
C THR A 137 3.00 7.65 3.40
N SER A 138 3.11 7.64 4.73
CA SER A 138 3.66 8.76 5.53
C SER A 138 5.05 9.20 5.04
N ARG A 139 5.90 8.23 4.68
CA ARG A 139 7.28 8.46 4.25
C ARG A 139 7.49 8.27 2.74
N LEU A 140 6.43 8.00 1.99
CA LEU A 140 6.53 7.74 0.56
C LEU A 140 6.44 9.05 -0.23
N SER A 141 7.31 9.19 -1.22
CA SER A 141 7.09 10.17 -2.28
C SER A 141 5.98 9.70 -3.21
N SER A 142 5.42 10.62 -4.00
CA SER A 142 4.42 10.27 -5.03
C SER A 142 4.98 9.24 -6.03
N LYS A 143 6.28 9.32 -6.37
CA LYS A 143 6.95 8.38 -7.26
C LYS A 143 7.05 6.98 -6.63
N ASP A 144 7.39 6.89 -5.34
CA ASP A 144 7.50 5.61 -4.64
C ASP A 144 6.13 4.94 -4.49
N LEU A 145 5.10 5.73 -4.19
CA LEU A 145 3.72 5.23 -4.14
C LEU A 145 3.28 4.70 -5.51
N ARG A 146 3.54 5.42 -6.61
CA ARG A 146 3.25 4.94 -7.97
C ARG A 146 3.93 3.61 -8.25
N ARG A 147 5.21 3.48 -7.90
CA ARG A 147 5.95 2.23 -8.07
C ARG A 147 5.33 1.08 -7.28
N ARG A 148 5.04 1.30 -5.98
CA ARG A 148 4.40 0.29 -5.12
C ARG A 148 3.04 -0.17 -5.67
N ILE A 149 2.20 0.77 -6.14
CA ILE A 149 0.91 0.43 -6.75
C ILE A 149 1.11 -0.32 -8.06
N HIS A 150 2.04 0.13 -8.89
CA HIS A 150 2.34 -0.52 -10.17
C HIS A 150 2.78 -1.97 -9.96
N ASP A 151 3.76 -2.21 -9.08
CA ASP A 151 4.29 -3.54 -8.78
C ASP A 151 3.17 -4.47 -8.30
N ARG A 152 2.32 -3.99 -7.38
CA ARG A 152 1.20 -4.78 -6.84
C ARG A 152 0.13 -5.11 -7.89
N LEU A 153 -0.22 -4.16 -8.75
CA LEU A 153 -1.27 -4.37 -9.76
C LEU A 153 -0.76 -5.17 -10.96
N ALA A 154 0.50 -5.00 -11.36
CA ALA A 154 1.13 -5.75 -12.45
C ALA A 154 1.33 -7.23 -12.09
N ASN A 155 1.72 -7.53 -10.85
CA ASN A 155 1.95 -8.91 -10.40
C ASN A 155 0.67 -9.72 -10.14
N SER A 156 -0.51 -9.08 -10.18
CA SER A 156 -1.80 -9.75 -9.99
C SER A 156 -2.15 -10.81 -11.07
N ALA A 157 -1.31 -11.00 -12.09
CA ALA A 157 -1.49 -12.03 -13.13
C ALA A 157 -1.08 -13.44 -12.67
N GLU A 158 -0.27 -13.57 -11.63
CA GLU A 158 0.04 -14.86 -11.02
C GLU A 158 -0.51 -14.89 -9.59
N SER A 159 -1.26 -15.94 -9.26
CA SER A 159 -1.76 -16.23 -7.91
C SER A 159 -0.59 -16.61 -6.99
N GLY A 160 0.32 -15.68 -6.74
CA GLY A 160 1.50 -15.81 -5.91
C GLY A 160 1.50 -14.82 -4.77
N LEU A 161 2.26 -15.14 -3.73
CA LEU A 161 2.55 -14.25 -2.61
C LEU A 161 3.53 -13.16 -3.09
N ASP A 162 3.11 -11.90 -3.10
CA ASP A 162 4.00 -10.77 -3.38
C ASP A 162 4.90 -10.50 -2.17
N LEU A 163 6.22 -10.55 -2.37
CA LEU A 163 7.21 -10.27 -1.33
C LEU A 163 7.87 -8.91 -1.59
N LEU A 164 7.68 -7.97 -0.65
CA LEU A 164 8.38 -6.70 -0.65
C LEU A 164 9.60 -6.77 0.30
N PHE A 165 10.79 -6.61 -0.27
CA PHE A 165 12.02 -6.44 0.52
C PHE A 165 12.41 -4.96 0.55
N GLU A 166 12.50 -4.40 1.75
CA GLU A 166 12.90 -3.02 1.96
C GLU A 166 13.99 -2.91 3.02
N SER A 167 14.96 -2.03 2.79
CA SER A 167 16.01 -1.69 3.74
C SER A 167 15.69 -0.37 4.43
N PHE A 168 15.83 -0.33 5.75
CA PHE A 168 15.65 0.89 6.54
C PHE A 168 16.81 1.07 7.55
N GLY A 169 16.91 2.27 8.13
CA GLY A 169 17.82 2.53 9.25
C GLY A 169 17.03 2.78 10.52
N PHE A 170 17.39 2.11 11.63
CA PHE A 170 16.69 2.23 12.93
C PHE A 170 16.53 3.67 13.42
N LYS A 171 17.48 4.56 13.12
CA LYS A 171 17.39 6.00 13.44
C LYS A 171 16.16 6.69 12.83
N ASN A 172 15.65 6.16 11.72
CA ASN A 172 14.46 6.67 11.02
C ASN A 172 13.18 5.94 11.46
N GLY A 173 13.26 4.95 12.37
CA GLY A 173 12.15 4.10 12.78
C GLY A 173 11.80 2.99 11.78
N ILE A 174 11.12 1.96 12.26
CA ILE A 174 10.69 0.78 11.49
C ILE A 174 9.57 1.19 10.52
N PRO A 175 9.53 0.67 9.27
CA PRO A 175 8.40 0.83 8.36
C PRO A 175 7.11 0.24 8.98
N ALA A 176 6.00 0.98 8.89
CA ALA A 176 4.75 0.58 9.54
C ALA A 176 4.07 -0.63 8.86
N ASP A 177 4.38 -0.88 7.59
CA ASP A 177 3.86 -1.96 6.75
C ASP A 177 4.74 -3.23 6.75
N ALA A 178 5.81 -3.27 7.55
CA ALA A 178 6.69 -4.42 7.64
C ALA A 178 6.08 -5.57 8.48
N ASN A 179 5.84 -6.73 7.86
CA ASN A 179 5.42 -7.94 8.58
C ASN A 179 6.57 -8.62 9.34
N TYR A 180 7.79 -8.58 8.77
CA TYR A 180 8.99 -9.15 9.36
C TYR A 180 10.11 -8.11 9.39
N VAL A 181 10.83 -8.06 10.50
CA VAL A 181 11.99 -7.17 10.67
C VAL A 181 13.20 -8.01 11.06
N PHE A 182 14.23 -7.98 10.22
CA PHE A 182 15.49 -8.67 10.46
C PHE A 182 16.58 -7.63 10.76
N ASP A 183 17.12 -7.64 11.99
CA ASP A 183 18.18 -6.72 12.40
C ASP A 183 19.55 -7.22 11.97
N ALA A 184 20.19 -6.49 11.04
CA ALA A 184 21.50 -6.81 10.50
C ALA A 184 22.65 -6.02 11.16
N ARG A 185 22.41 -5.25 12.24
CA ARG A 185 23.44 -4.41 12.89
C ARG A 185 24.57 -5.19 13.55
N CYS A 186 24.39 -6.49 13.77
CA CYS A 186 25.43 -7.39 14.28
C CYS A 186 26.47 -7.78 13.21
N LEU A 187 26.20 -7.50 11.93
CA LEU A 187 27.10 -7.83 10.82
C LEU A 187 28.27 -6.83 10.71
N PRO A 188 29.36 -7.21 10.01
CA PRO A 188 30.49 -6.33 9.76
C PRO A 188 30.07 -5.00 9.14
N ASN A 189 30.53 -3.89 9.73
CA ASN A 189 30.10 -2.56 9.31
C ASN A 189 31.09 -1.96 8.28
N PRO A 190 30.69 -1.73 7.01
CA PRO A 190 31.58 -1.17 5.98
C PRO A 190 32.03 0.26 6.28
N TYR A 191 31.37 0.96 7.21
CA TYR A 191 31.72 2.34 7.59
C TYR A 191 33.16 2.49 8.15
N TRP A 192 33.73 1.41 8.68
CA TRP A 192 35.11 1.43 9.17
C TRP A 192 36.15 1.47 8.04
N VAL A 193 35.76 1.12 6.81
CA VAL A 193 36.59 1.26 5.62
C VAL A 193 36.32 2.63 5.01
N GLU A 194 37.29 3.54 5.12
CA GLU A 194 37.14 4.94 4.73
C GLU A 194 36.65 5.11 3.28
N SER A 195 37.16 4.29 2.35
CA SER A 195 36.77 4.31 0.93
C SER A 195 35.33 3.88 0.66
N LEU A 196 34.62 3.30 1.64
CA LEU A 196 33.26 2.80 1.48
C LEU A 196 32.20 3.70 2.14
N ARG A 197 32.60 4.72 2.90
CA ARG A 197 31.67 5.53 3.73
C ARG A 197 30.61 6.27 2.94
N ASP A 198 30.97 6.79 1.77
CA ASP A 198 30.08 7.56 0.90
C ASP A 198 29.33 6.68 -0.11
N LEU A 199 29.57 5.37 -0.08
CA LEU A 199 28.93 4.41 -0.97
C LEU A 199 27.71 3.75 -0.30
N THR A 200 26.87 3.16 -1.13
CA THR A 200 25.67 2.41 -0.73
C THR A 200 25.88 0.91 -0.89
N GLY A 201 25.00 0.11 -0.29
CA GLY A 201 25.00 -1.35 -0.50
C GLY A 201 24.75 -1.80 -1.95
N LEU A 202 24.37 -0.89 -2.84
CA LEU A 202 24.20 -1.16 -4.27
C LEU A 202 25.51 -1.02 -5.06
N ASP A 203 26.53 -0.38 -4.48
CA ASP A 203 27.81 -0.15 -5.15
C ASP A 203 28.71 -1.39 -5.05
N ALA A 204 29.35 -1.77 -6.16
CA ALA A 204 30.18 -2.96 -6.26
C ALA A 204 31.27 -3.09 -5.16
N PRO A 205 31.96 -2.01 -4.74
CA PRO A 205 32.93 -2.10 -3.65
C PRO A 205 32.32 -2.54 -2.30
N VAL A 206 31.10 -2.09 -1.99
CA VAL A 206 30.39 -2.46 -0.76
C VAL A 206 29.85 -3.88 -0.85
N GLN A 207 29.36 -4.30 -2.03
CA GLN A 207 28.98 -5.69 -2.27
C GLN A 207 30.17 -6.65 -2.08
N GLN A 208 31.34 -6.28 -2.60
CA GLN A 208 32.54 -7.08 -2.48
C GLN A 208 33.06 -7.16 -1.04
N PHE A 209 32.93 -6.09 -0.26
CA PHE A 209 33.21 -6.09 1.18
C PHE A 209 32.34 -7.14 1.89
N PHE A 210 31.02 -7.09 1.70
CA PHE A 210 30.11 -8.05 2.33
C PHE A 210 30.28 -9.50 1.81
N ALA A 211 30.64 -9.68 0.54
CA ALA A 211 30.86 -11.01 -0.05
C ALA A 211 32.04 -11.76 0.57
N GLN A 212 33.00 -11.06 1.18
CA GLN A 212 34.15 -11.66 1.86
C GLN A 212 33.83 -12.09 3.31
N GLU A 213 32.67 -11.70 3.84
CA GLU A 213 32.30 -11.91 5.24
C GLU A 213 31.38 -13.14 5.38
N PRO A 214 31.87 -14.26 5.96
CA PRO A 214 31.07 -15.49 6.05
C PRO A 214 29.79 -15.31 6.87
N SER A 215 29.82 -14.46 7.89
CA SER A 215 28.67 -14.14 8.75
C SER A 215 27.51 -13.50 7.98
N VAL A 216 27.81 -12.71 6.95
CA VAL A 216 26.79 -12.09 6.09
C VAL A 216 26.09 -13.15 5.24
N ALA A 217 26.88 -14.06 4.64
CA ALA A 217 26.33 -15.17 3.86
C ALA A 217 25.47 -16.10 4.75
N GLU A 218 25.93 -16.39 5.97
CA GLU A 218 25.17 -17.17 6.95
C GLU A 218 23.85 -16.50 7.34
N PHE A 219 23.87 -15.20 7.64
CA PHE A 219 22.66 -14.45 7.99
C PHE A 219 21.64 -14.46 6.85
N ILE A 220 22.07 -14.17 5.61
CA ILE A 220 21.20 -14.21 4.43
C ILE A 220 20.61 -15.61 4.23
N TRP A 221 21.43 -16.66 4.42
CA TRP A 221 20.96 -18.04 4.30
C TRP A 221 19.89 -18.37 5.36
N GLN A 222 20.12 -18.01 6.63
CA GLN A 222 19.16 -18.25 7.71
C GLN A 222 17.82 -17.52 7.47
N VAL A 223 17.86 -16.25 7.04
CA VAL A 223 16.65 -15.48 6.69
C VAL A 223 15.93 -16.14 5.52
N LYS A 224 16.65 -16.58 4.50
CA LYS A 224 16.07 -17.26 3.34
C LYS A 224 15.39 -18.59 3.74
N ILE A 225 16.01 -19.38 4.60
CA ILE A 225 15.43 -20.63 5.11
C ILE A 225 14.17 -20.35 5.94
N PHE A 226 14.22 -19.34 6.81
CA PHE A 226 13.06 -18.90 7.58
C PHE A 226 11.89 -18.55 6.65
N LEU A 227 12.11 -17.67 5.67
CA LEU A 227 11.09 -17.24 4.73
C LEU A 227 10.54 -18.42 3.91
N HIS A 228 11.39 -19.30 3.38
CA HIS A 228 10.92 -20.50 2.66
C HIS A 228 10.06 -21.43 3.51
N THR A 229 10.32 -21.51 4.82
CA THR A 229 9.59 -22.40 5.72
C THR A 229 8.20 -21.86 6.06
N TRP A 230 8.10 -20.55 6.27
CA TRP A 230 6.90 -19.93 6.83
C TRP A 230 6.00 -19.26 5.78
N LEU A 231 6.56 -18.71 4.69
CA LEU A 231 5.76 -18.02 3.67
C LEU A 231 4.68 -18.92 3.03
N PRO A 232 4.92 -20.21 2.72
CA PRO A 232 3.86 -21.08 2.16
C PRO A 232 2.75 -21.46 3.13
N ARG A 233 2.85 -21.08 4.42
CA ARG A 233 1.86 -21.39 5.45
C ARG A 233 0.90 -20.24 5.73
N PHE A 234 1.11 -19.09 5.08
CA PHE A 234 0.16 -17.99 4.99
C PHE A 234 -0.72 -18.18 3.75
#